data_AF-A0A136ND63-F1
#
_entry.id   AF-A0A136ND63-F1
#
_cell.length_a   1.000
_cell.length_b   1.000
_cell.length_c   1.000
_cell.angle_alpha   90.00
_cell.angle_beta   90.00
_cell.angle_gamma   90.00
#
_symmetry.space_group_name_H-M   'P 1'
#
loop_
_entity.id
_entity.type
_entity.pdbx_description
1 polymer ?
#
loop_
_entity_poly.entity_id
_entity_poly.type
_entity_poly.pdbx_seq_one_letter_code
_entity_poly.pdbx_strand_id
1 'polypeptide(L)'
;MNNLKIKSALFGVIVGDALGVPVEFKSRQTIAQNSVTDMIGYGTYNLPAGTWSDDSSLTLCLAEALTQDFDLNTIAQNFCKVV
;
A
#
# COMPACT_ATOMS: atom_id res chain seq x y z
N MET A 1 0.55 -17.78 15.23
CA MET A 1 1.23 -16.51 14.89
C MET A 1 0.59 -15.39 15.70
N ASN A 2 1.35 -14.43 16.25
CA ASN A 2 0.76 -13.38 17.08
C ASN A 2 -0.08 -12.42 16.19
N ASN A 3 -1.37 -12.26 16.49
CA ASN A 3 -2.31 -11.41 15.75
C ASN A 3 -1.77 -9.98 15.55
N LEU A 4 -1.04 -9.47 16.55
CA LEU A 4 -0.39 -8.17 16.49
C LEU A 4 0.65 -8.09 15.37
N LYS A 5 1.46 -9.14 15.16
CA LYS A 5 2.51 -9.15 14.12
C LYS A 5 1.91 -9.09 12.72
N ILE A 6 0.81 -9.81 12.47
CA ILE A 6 0.12 -9.80 11.17
C ILE A 6 -0.46 -8.41 10.90
N LYS A 7 -1.17 -7.84 11.88
CA LYS A 7 -1.73 -6.49 11.76
C LYS A 7 -0.64 -5.45 11.52
N SER A 8 0.44 -5.49 12.29
CA SER A 8 1.58 -4.58 12.10
C SER A 8 2.23 -4.73 10.73
N ALA A 9 2.30 -5.94 10.17
CA ALA A 9 2.81 -6.15 8.81
C ALA A 9 1.89 -5.53 7.76
N LEU A 10 0.57 -5.78 7.83
CA LEU A 10 -0.40 -5.21 6.91
C LEU A 10 -0.42 -3.68 6.97
N PHE A 11 -0.47 -3.10 8.17
CA PHE A 11 -0.39 -1.65 8.34
C PHE A 11 0.96 -1.08 7.89
N GLY A 12 2.06 -1.81 8.09
CA GLY A 12 3.38 -1.38 7.66
C GLY A 12 3.48 -1.21 6.15
N VAL A 13 2.90 -2.14 5.37
CA VAL A 13 2.81 -2.02 3.90
C VAL A 13 1.98 -0.80 3.53
N ILE A 14 0.78 -0.66 4.09
CA ILE A 14 -0.14 0.44 3.75
C ILE A 14 0.43 1.82 4.11
N VAL A 15 1.09 1.93 5.27
CA VAL A 15 1.76 3.16 5.70
C VAL A 15 2.93 3.48 4.78
N GLY A 16 3.74 2.48 4.43
CA GLY A 16 4.87 2.68 3.51
C GLY A 16 4.42 3.14 2.12
N ASP A 17 3.37 2.52 1.60
CA ASP A 17 2.73 2.88 0.34
C ASP A 17 2.19 4.32 0.37
N ALA A 18 1.37 4.67 1.37
CA ALA A 18 0.82 6.02 1.51
C ALA A 18 1.88 7.13 1.70
N LEU A 19 3.03 6.81 2.31
CA LEU A 19 4.18 7.74 2.38
C LEU A 19 4.88 7.89 1.01
N GLY A 20 4.86 6.85 0.18
CA GLY A 20 5.49 6.80 -1.13
C GLY A 20 4.69 7.46 -2.25
N VAL A 21 3.37 7.30 -2.26
CA VAL A 21 2.46 7.80 -3.32
C VAL A 21 2.71 9.28 -3.70
N PRO A 22 2.81 10.23 -2.75
CA PRO A 22 3.02 11.65 -3.11
C PRO A 22 4.39 11.96 -3.72
N VAL A 23 5.35 11.04 -3.63
CA VAL A 23 6.73 11.20 -4.09
C VAL A 23 7.12 10.22 -5.18
N GLU A 24 6.17 9.47 -5.73
CA GLU A 24 6.41 8.59 -6.87
C GLU A 24 7.08 9.34 -8.02
N PHE A 25 8.00 8.64 -8.70
CA PHE A 25 8.82 9.15 -9.79
C PHE A 25 9.77 10.31 -9.43
N LYS A 26 9.85 10.75 -8.17
CA LYS A 26 10.85 11.73 -7.73
C LYS A 26 12.22 11.05 -7.56
N SER A 27 13.27 11.78 -7.92
CA SER A 27 14.64 11.30 -7.73
C SER A 27 15.00 11.21 -6.23
N ARG A 28 15.91 10.30 -5.89
CA ARG A 28 16.45 10.20 -4.52
C ARG A 28 17.09 11.51 -4.06
N GLN A 29 17.74 12.24 -4.96
CA GLN A 29 18.34 13.55 -4.68
C GLN A 29 17.28 14.58 -4.29
N THR A 30 16.16 14.63 -5.03
CA THR A 30 15.03 15.51 -4.72
C THR A 30 14.42 15.18 -3.36
N ILE A 31 14.22 13.88 -3.07
CA ILE A 31 13.67 13.43 -1.78
C ILE A 31 14.66 13.73 -0.64
N ALA A 32 15.98 13.60 -0.86
CA ALA A 32 16.98 13.92 0.17
C ALA A 32 16.99 15.40 0.58
N GLN A 33 16.61 16.31 -0.32
CA GLN A 33 16.48 17.73 -0.02
C GLN A 33 15.20 18.05 0.77
N ASN A 34 14.14 17.28 0.56
CA ASN A 34 12.85 17.43 1.23
C ASN A 34 12.32 16.05 1.65
N SER A 35 12.91 15.52 2.74
CA SER A 35 12.61 14.18 3.22
C SER A 35 11.14 14.04 3.60
N VAL A 36 10.55 12.89 3.28
CA VAL A 36 9.21 12.51 3.73
C VAL A 36 9.30 12.14 5.21
N THR A 37 8.86 13.04 6.09
CA THR A 37 8.86 12.83 7.55
C THR A 37 7.46 12.72 8.15
N ASP A 38 6.41 12.93 7.35
CA ASP A 38 5.01 12.86 7.75
C ASP A 38 4.14 12.43 6.55
N MET A 39 2.86 12.13 6.79
CA MET A 39 1.86 11.89 5.76
C MET A 39 1.56 13.18 5.01
N ILE A 40 2.18 13.33 3.85
CA ILE A 40 1.95 14.44 2.93
C ILE A 40 0.94 14.06 1.85
N GLY A 41 0.26 15.06 1.28
CA GLY A 41 -0.69 14.88 0.17
C GLY A 41 -0.35 15.76 -1.02
N TYR A 42 -1.21 15.69 -2.03
CA TYR A 42 -1.24 16.50 -3.24
C TYR A 42 0.06 16.47 -4.07
N GLY A 43 0.79 15.35 -3.98
CA GLY A 43 1.97 15.07 -4.78
C GLY A 43 1.63 14.58 -6.19
N THR A 44 2.27 13.49 -6.62
CA THR A 44 2.21 12.91 -7.98
C THR A 44 0.82 12.86 -8.60
N TYR A 45 -0.22 12.48 -7.84
CA TYR A 45 -1.58 12.31 -8.36
C TYR A 45 -2.60 13.33 -7.82
N ASN A 46 -2.16 14.36 -7.10
CA ASN A 46 -3.04 15.36 -6.48
C ASN A 46 -4.10 14.77 -5.51
N LEU A 47 -3.73 13.74 -4.74
CA LEU A 47 -4.60 13.03 -3.78
C LEU A 47 -4.33 13.48 -2.33
N PRO A 48 -5.33 13.44 -1.42
CA PRO A 48 -5.14 13.84 -0.02
C PRO A 48 -4.11 12.95 0.70
N ALA A 49 -3.55 13.46 1.80
CA ALA A 49 -2.60 12.73 2.63
C ALA A 49 -3.20 11.41 3.16
N GLY A 50 -2.39 10.35 3.16
CA GLY A 50 -2.82 9.01 3.57
C GLY A 50 -3.49 8.19 2.46
N THR A 51 -3.57 8.72 1.23
CA THR A 51 -3.99 7.92 0.07
C THR A 51 -2.90 6.91 -0.29
N TRP A 52 -3.29 5.65 -0.45
CA TRP A 52 -2.44 4.52 -0.84
C TRP A 52 -2.76 4.07 -2.27
N SER A 53 -1.90 3.22 -2.85
CA SER A 53 -1.95 2.79 -4.25
C SER A 53 -2.51 1.37 -4.43
N ASP A 54 -2.38 0.84 -5.64
CA ASP A 54 -2.73 -0.54 -5.95
C ASP A 54 -1.91 -1.56 -5.12
N ASP A 55 -0.70 -1.22 -4.67
CA ASP A 55 0.09 -2.07 -3.77
C ASP A 55 -0.71 -2.46 -2.51
N SER A 56 -1.36 -1.48 -1.87
CA SER A 56 -2.23 -1.72 -0.71
C SER A 56 -3.52 -2.44 -1.07
N SER A 57 -4.17 -2.08 -2.19
CA SER A 57 -5.36 -2.78 -2.70
C SER A 57 -5.11 -4.27 -2.87
N LEU A 58 -4.03 -4.62 -3.58
CA LEU A 58 -3.65 -5.99 -3.90
C LEU A 58 -3.21 -6.76 -2.65
N THR A 59 -2.49 -6.09 -1.74
CA THR A 59 -2.10 -6.68 -0.45
C THR A 59 -3.32 -7.07 0.39
N LEU A 60 -4.31 -6.18 0.49
CA LEU A 60 -5.54 -6.45 1.24
C LEU A 60 -6.39 -7.53 0.58
N CYS A 61 -6.51 -7.53 -0.76
CA CYS A 61 -7.20 -8.58 -1.50
C CYS A 61 -6.57 -9.96 -1.30
N LEU A 62 -5.23 -10.03 -1.30
CA LEU A 62 -4.51 -11.26 -1.02
C LEU A 62 -4.73 -11.71 0.43
N ALA A 63 -4.65 -10.78 1.38
CA ALA A 63 -4.88 -11.09 2.79
C ALA A 63 -6.29 -11.64 3.03
N GLU A 64 -7.31 -11.09 2.36
CA GLU A 64 -8.69 -11.57 2.40
C GLU A 64 -8.80 -12.99 1.79
N ALA A 65 -8.25 -13.22 0.60
CA ALA A 65 -8.30 -14.51 -0.07
C ALA A 65 -7.67 -15.63 0.78
N LEU A 66 -6.56 -15.33 1.48
CA LEU A 66 -5.87 -16.28 2.36
C LEU A 66 -6.57 -16.55 3.70
N THR A 67 -7.72 -15.90 3.96
CA THR A 67 -8.62 -16.32 5.05
C THR A 67 -9.47 -17.54 4.69
N GLN A 68 -9.52 -17.89 3.40
CA GLN A 68 -10.19 -19.06 2.85
C GLN A 68 -9.17 -20.14 2.48
N ASP A 69 -9.65 -21.27 1.95
CA ASP A 69 -8.76 -22.27 1.36
C ASP A 69 -7.94 -21.68 0.21
N PHE A 70 -6.68 -22.11 0.12
CA PHE A 70 -5.78 -21.60 -0.90
C PHE A 70 -6.26 -21.99 -2.31
N ASP A 71 -6.66 -21.00 -3.09
CA ASP A 71 -7.05 -21.15 -4.50
C ASP A 71 -6.55 -19.96 -5.33
N LEU A 72 -5.77 -20.27 -6.36
CA LEU A 72 -5.21 -19.26 -7.26
C LEU A 72 -6.29 -18.54 -8.07
N ASN A 73 -7.42 -19.20 -8.38
CA ASN A 73 -8.50 -18.57 -9.13
C ASN A 73 -9.20 -17.51 -8.28
N THR A 74 -9.47 -17.81 -7.01
CA THR A 74 -10.03 -16.87 -6.04
C THR A 74 -9.11 -15.65 -5.86
N ILE A 75 -7.80 -15.86 -5.71
CA ILE A 75 -6.82 -14.75 -5.61
C ILE A 75 -6.86 -13.88 -6.87
N ALA A 76 -6.79 -14.48 -8.05
CA ALA A 76 -6.79 -13.75 -9.32
C ALA A 76 -8.10 -12.97 -9.55
N GLN A 77 -9.25 -13.58 -9.25
CA GLN A 77 -10.55 -12.94 -9.36
C GLN A 77 -10.70 -11.76 -8.39
N ASN A 78 -10.13 -11.85 -7.19
CA ASN A 78 -10.14 -10.74 -6.25
C ASN A 78 -9.28 -9.57 -6.73
N PHE A 79 -8.11 -9.83 -7.32
CA PHE A 79 -7.31 -8.77 -7.93
C PHE A 79 -8.11 -8.02 -8.99
N CYS A 80 -8.80 -8.72 -9.90
CA CYS A 80 -9.62 -8.07 -10.94
C CYS A 80 -10.77 -7.18 -10.43
N LYS A 81 -11.12 -7.21 -9.14
CA LYS A 81 -12.17 -6.34 -8.56
C LYS A 81 -11.63 -4.98 -8.09
N VAL A 82 -10.31 -4.89 -7.88
CA VAL A 82 -9.64 -3.70 -7.30
C VAL A 82 -8.69 -2.99 -8.28
N VAL A 83 -8.51 -3.56 -9.48
CA VAL A 83 -7.87 -2.88 -10.62
C VAL A 83 -8.90 -2.07 -11.40
#